data_AF-A0A8M1KGS9-F1
#
_entry.id   AF-A0A8M1KGS9-F1
#
_cell.length_a   1.000
_cell.length_b   1.000
_cell.length_c   1.000
_cell.angle_alpha   90.00
_cell.angle_beta   90.00
_cell.angle_gamma   90.00
#
_symmetry.space_group_name_H-M   'P 1'
#
loop_
_entity.id
_entity.type
_entity.pdbx_description
1 polymer ?
#
loop_
_entity_poly.entity_id
_entity_poly.type
_entity_poly.pdbx_seq_one_letter_code
_entity_poly.pdbx_strand_id
1 'polypeptide(L)'
;MAECFMLYIHPLHWQHPLVPTLPHQMLDFVMAPTAFLMGCHLSHFEEVSAETDDLILINIDDGTVSSSSSELSDLPAVPSAAAECFRTR
;
A
#
# COMPACT_ATOMS: atom_id res chain seq x y z
N MET A 1 -2.37 12.85 0.98
CA MET A 1 -2.81 11.59 0.31
C MET A 1 -2.82 10.42 1.31
N ALA A 2 -1.68 10.06 1.93
CA ALA A 2 -1.63 8.96 2.90
C ALA A 2 -2.59 9.13 4.11
N GLU A 3 -2.79 10.36 4.60
CA GLU A 3 -3.71 10.62 5.71
C GLU A 3 -5.18 10.35 5.36
N CYS A 4 -5.59 10.48 4.09
CA CYS A 4 -6.96 10.22 3.67
C CYS A 4 -7.34 8.74 3.83
N PHE A 5 -6.36 7.83 3.77
CA PHE A 5 -6.57 6.41 4.04
C PHE A 5 -7.16 6.17 5.43
N MET A 6 -6.72 6.96 6.43
CA MET A 6 -7.23 6.86 7.80
C MET A 6 -8.73 7.15 7.89
N LEU A 7 -9.25 8.01 7.02
CA LEU A 7 -10.68 8.31 6.95
C LEU A 7 -11.48 7.11 6.44
N TYR A 8 -10.92 6.35 5.49
CA TYR A 8 -11.59 5.19 4.90
C TYR A 8 -11.64 3.98 5.82
N ILE A 9 -10.70 3.85 6.76
CA ILE A 9 -10.67 2.74 7.71
C ILE A 9 -11.47 3.00 8.99
N HIS A 10 -12.03 4.19 9.20
CA HIS A 10 -12.78 4.52 10.41
C HIS A 10 -13.95 3.53 10.68
N PRO A 11 -14.16 3.06 11.93
CA PRO A 11 -13.54 3.50 13.18
C PRO A 11 -12.23 2.78 13.53
N LEU A 12 -11.66 2.01 12.61
CA LEU A 12 -10.39 1.33 12.82
C LEU A 12 -9.25 2.33 12.79
N HIS A 13 -8.25 2.08 13.63
CA HIS A 13 -7.06 2.91 13.71
C HIS A 13 -5.87 2.08 13.22
N TRP A 14 -5.11 2.63 12.28
CA TRP A 14 -3.84 2.04 11.88
C TRP A 14 -2.84 2.14 13.04
N GLN A 15 -2.20 1.03 13.40
CA GLN A 15 -1.27 0.96 14.54
C GLN A 15 0.20 0.82 14.12
N HIS A 16 0.46 0.82 12.82
CA HIS A 16 1.77 0.54 12.25
C HIS A 16 2.42 1.82 11.69
N PRO A 17 3.72 1.79 11.33
CA PRO A 17 4.39 2.93 10.72
C PRO A 17 3.63 3.45 9.49
N LEU A 18 3.43 4.76 9.47
CA LEU A 18 2.90 5.51 8.34
C LEU A 18 3.94 6.57 7.96
N VAL A 19 4.58 6.40 6.80
CA VAL A 19 5.57 7.35 6.28
C VAL A 19 5.07 7.86 4.92
N PRO A 20 4.33 8.98 4.87
CA PRO A 20 3.74 9.46 3.63
C PRO A 20 4.75 9.73 2.50
N THR A 21 6.00 10.03 2.85
CA THR A 21 7.10 10.21 1.90
C THR A 21 8.40 9.73 2.54
N LEU A 22 8.90 8.60 2.07
CA LEU A 22 10.14 7.97 2.49
C LEU A 22 11.29 8.62 1.71
N PRO A 23 12.26 9.24 2.39
CA PRO A 23 13.43 9.80 1.72
C PRO A 23 14.31 8.68 1.16
N HIS A 24 15.03 8.96 0.08
CA HIS A 24 15.87 7.96 -0.61
C HIS A 24 16.87 7.26 0.32
N GLN A 25 17.48 7.99 1.27
CA GLN A 25 18.43 7.43 2.24
C GLN A 25 17.81 6.43 3.24
N MET A 26 16.50 6.25 3.20
CA MET A 26 15.74 5.38 4.08
C MET A 26 14.95 4.32 3.31
N LEU A 27 15.27 4.07 2.03
CA LEU A 27 14.55 3.05 1.25
C LEU A 27 14.67 1.66 1.86
N ASP A 28 15.77 1.32 2.52
CA ASP A 28 15.97 0.04 3.23
C ASP A 28 14.85 -0.28 4.25
N PHE A 29 14.11 0.73 4.73
CA PHE A 29 12.97 0.51 5.64
C PHE A 29 11.79 -0.22 4.99
N VAL A 30 11.74 -0.33 3.66
CA VAL A 30 10.73 -1.18 2.98
C VAL A 30 10.94 -2.67 3.30
N MET A 31 12.10 -3.05 3.82
CA MET A 31 12.41 -4.40 4.30
C MET A 31 11.94 -4.67 5.74
N ALA A 32 11.21 -3.74 6.36
CA ALA A 32 10.74 -3.92 7.72
C ALA A 32 9.84 -5.18 7.81
N PRO A 33 10.06 -6.07 8.81
CA PRO A 33 9.33 -7.34 8.92
C PRO A 33 7.92 -7.18 9.49
N THR A 34 7.41 -5.95 9.58
CA THR A 34 6.10 -5.62 10.14
C THR A 34 5.27 -4.94 9.07
N ALA A 35 3.94 -4.92 9.23
CA ALA A 35 3.09 -4.08 8.40
C ALA A 35 3.54 -2.60 8.46
N PHE A 36 3.44 -1.90 7.34
CA PHE A 36 3.72 -0.48 7.22
C PHE A 36 2.96 0.11 6.03
N LEU A 37 2.87 1.44 5.98
CA LEU A 37 2.46 2.17 4.79
C LEU A 37 3.51 3.27 4.53
N MET A 38 4.22 3.16 3.40
CA MET A 38 5.26 4.11 3.01
C MET A 38 4.99 4.61 1.59
N GLY A 39 5.07 5.93 1.38
CA GLY A 39 5.00 6.54 0.06
C GLY A 39 6.38 6.90 -0.44
N CYS A 40 6.65 6.77 -1.74
CA CYS A 40 7.90 7.25 -2.35
C CYS A 40 7.64 7.78 -3.77
N HIS A 41 8.62 8.50 -4.33
CA HIS A 41 8.53 8.98 -5.70
C HIS A 41 8.80 7.85 -6.70
N LEU A 42 8.16 7.90 -7.88
CA LEU A 42 8.26 6.85 -8.92
C LEU A 42 9.70 6.57 -9.37
N SER A 43 10.61 7.55 -9.24
CA SER A 43 12.04 7.36 -9.51
C SER A 43 12.71 6.25 -8.68
N HIS A 44 12.10 5.85 -7.57
CA HIS A 44 12.60 4.78 -6.70
C HIS A 44 11.88 3.44 -6.93
N PHE A 45 10.96 3.37 -7.91
CA PHE A 45 10.14 2.17 -8.12
C PHE A 45 10.98 0.93 -8.42
N GLU A 46 11.95 1.01 -9.33
CA GLU A 46 12.79 -0.15 -9.68
C GLU A 46 13.56 -0.67 -8.45
N GLU A 47 14.18 0.24 -7.69
CA GLU A 47 14.90 -0.08 -6.46
C GLU A 47 13.97 -0.75 -5.43
N VAL A 48 12.85 -0.12 -5.08
CA VAL A 48 11.88 -0.68 -4.12
C VAL A 48 11.30 -2.01 -4.57
N SER A 49 11.01 -2.16 -5.87
CA SER A 49 10.46 -3.40 -6.42
C SER A 49 11.44 -4.57 -6.40
N ALA A 50 12.74 -4.29 -6.33
CA ALA A 50 13.79 -5.31 -6.30
C ALA A 50 14.13 -5.79 -4.88
N GLU A 51 13.76 -5.03 -3.84
CA GLU A 51 14.18 -5.31 -2.46
C GLU A 51 13.44 -6.52 -1.85
N THR A 52 12.15 -6.73 -2.15
CA THR A 52 11.37 -7.84 -1.56
C THR A 52 10.11 -8.24 -2.34
N ASP A 53 9.74 -9.51 -2.20
CA ASP A 53 8.57 -10.10 -2.85
C ASP A 53 7.24 -9.86 -2.11
N ASP A 54 7.29 -9.35 -0.87
CA ASP A 54 6.13 -9.25 0.02
C ASP A 54 5.47 -7.85 0.02
N LEU A 55 5.78 -7.02 -0.98
CA LEU A 55 5.21 -5.67 -1.09
C LEU A 55 3.97 -5.64 -1.97
N ILE A 56 3.04 -4.78 -1.57
CA ILE A 56 1.95 -4.31 -2.42
C ILE A 56 2.32 -2.89 -2.86
N LEU A 57 2.64 -2.74 -4.13
CA LEU A 57 3.03 -1.48 -4.76
C LEU A 57 1.83 -0.86 -5.46
N ILE A 58 1.49 0.37 -5.08
CA ILE A 58 0.35 1.10 -5.61
C ILE A 58 0.88 2.34 -6.34
N ASN A 59 0.74 2.36 -7.66
CA ASN A 59 1.04 3.54 -8.45
C ASN A 59 -0.24 4.37 -8.59
N ILE A 60 -0.26 5.53 -7.93
CA ILE A 60 -1.42 6.42 -7.88
C ILE A 60 -1.61 7.18 -9.19
N ASP A 61 -0.51 7.47 -9.90
CA ASP A 61 -0.55 8.21 -11.16
C ASP A 61 -1.22 7.38 -12.27
N ASP A 62 -0.90 6.09 -12.33
CA ASP A 62 -1.47 5.16 -13.31
C ASP A 62 -2.69 4.38 -12.79
N GLY A 63 -2.98 4.47 -11.49
CA GLY A 63 -4.05 3.70 -10.84
C GLY A 63 -3.80 2.19 -10.84
N THR A 64 -2.53 1.76 -10.87
CA THR A 64 -2.15 0.35 -10.95
C THR A 64 -1.72 -0.19 -9.59
N VAL A 65 -1.95 -1.49 -9.39
CA VAL A 65 -1.53 -2.23 -8.21
C VAL A 65 -0.71 -3.44 -8.67
N SER A 66 0.49 -3.57 -8.13
CA SER A 66 1.42 -4.65 -8.42
C SER A 66 1.84 -5.30 -7.10
N SER A 67 2.00 -6.62 -7.09
CA SER A 67 2.68 -7.32 -6.01
C SER A 67 3.54 -8.41 -6.63
N SER A 68 4.71 -8.61 -6.04
CA SER A 68 5.61 -9.71 -6.35
C SER A 68 5.14 -11.03 -5.72
N SER A 69 4.20 -10.98 -4.77
CA SER A 69 3.61 -12.15 -4.15
C SER A 69 2.48 -12.73 -5.00
N SER A 70 2.55 -14.05 -5.24
CA SER A 70 1.49 -14.82 -5.92
C SER A 70 0.16 -14.84 -5.13
N GLU A 71 0.22 -14.45 -3.84
CA GLU A 71 -0.87 -14.52 -2.87
C GLU A 71 -1.93 -13.40 -3.06
N LEU A 72 -1.72 -12.43 -3.97
CA LEU A 72 -2.81 -11.54 -4.38
C LEU A 72 -4.01 -12.32 -4.94
N SER A 73 -3.77 -13.51 -5.50
CA SER A 73 -4.82 -14.42 -5.97
C SER A 73 -5.59 -15.09 -4.83
N ASP A 74 -4.99 -15.16 -3.64
CA ASP A 74 -5.57 -15.72 -2.41
C ASP A 74 -6.23 -14.66 -1.52
N LEU A 75 -6.13 -13.37 -1.89
CA LEU A 75 -6.84 -12.31 -1.18
C LEU A 75 -8.35 -12.58 -1.30
N PRO A 76 -9.09 -12.70 -0.19
CA PRO A 76 -10.53 -12.94 -0.27
C PRO A 76 -11.19 -11.79 -1.03
N ALA A 77 -12.08 -12.15 -1.95
CA ALA A 77 -12.84 -11.17 -2.69
C ALA A 77 -13.57 -10.23 -1.74
N VAL A 78 -13.49 -8.92 -2.01
CA VAL A 78 -14.24 -7.92 -1.24
C VAL A 78 -15.72 -8.27 -1.32
N PRO A 79 -16.45 -8.32 -0.19
CA PRO A 79 -17.88 -8.59 -0.20
C PRO A 79 -18.61 -7.63 -1.15
N SER A 80 -19.39 -8.17 -2.09
CA SER A 80 -20.02 -7.37 -3.16
C SER A 80 -20.85 -6.21 -2.63
N ALA A 81 -21.63 -6.44 -1.57
CA ALA A 81 -22.41 -5.42 -0.90
C ALA A 81 -21.55 -4.26 -0.36
N ALA A 82 -20.38 -4.57 0.21
CA ALA A 82 -19.46 -3.54 0.69
C ALA A 82 -18.85 -2.75 -0.48
N ALA A 83 -18.48 -3.44 -1.56
CA ALA A 83 -17.93 -2.81 -2.76
C ALA A 83 -18.92 -1.89 -3.49
N GLU A 84 -20.21 -2.24 -3.52
CA GLU A 84 -21.27 -1.39 -4.08
C GLU A 84 -21.55 -0.16 -3.21
N CYS A 85 -21.68 -0.36 -1.89
CA CYS A 85 -21.85 0.76 -0.95
C CYS A 85 -20.70 1.76 -1.00
N PHE A 86 -19.46 1.30 -1.17
CA PHE A 86 -18.29 2.18 -1.22
C PHE A 86 -18.24 3.01 -2.51
N ARG A 87 -18.69 2.47 -3.65
CA ARG A 87 -18.69 3.16 -4.96
C ARG A 87 -19.82 4.17 -5.13
N THR A 88 -20.89 4.05 -4.35
CA THR A 88 -22.09 4.89 -4.47
C THR A 88 -22.16 6.02 -3.44
N ARG A 89 -21.15 6.12 -2.56
CA ARG A 89 -20.99 7.16 -1.55
C ARG A 89 -20.07 8.27 -2.03
#